data_AF-A0A2V9SP09-F1
#
_entry.id   AF-A0A2V9SP09-F1
#
_cell.length_a   1.000
_cell.length_b   1.000
_cell.length_c   1.000
_cell.angle_alpha   90.00
_cell.angle_beta   90.00
_cell.angle_gamma   90.00
#
_symmetry.space_group_name_H-M   'P 1'
#
loop_
_entity.id
_entity.type
_entity.pdbx_description
1 polymer ?
#
loop_
_entity_poly.entity_id
_entity_poly.type
_entity_poly.pdbx_seq_one_letter_code
_entity_poly.pdbx_strand_id
1 'polypeptide(L)'
;MNYGTSRYEETYSPPRRRINYFGWTITILLLTGFAFAAWLGSFYIFDQPERPESYRILQKLHKIDPTKRFELTAAPAGEFLSAKQLYDRYVGMGAAELAKTNAELTRNYIRNYQQVRGLVPYIVGRYTIVGTRELGPSDVFTSGMVALTNAIDSGELLMEHLYPASPEVLPLMKQTLNVGLEIKLERTHDLSAVIHAERLVDGRIMITAVPLLYGSYTVTRGLGTFRLEPPLTLNLAAGWPLFKDEARVKAEKQYADYRRKTAAPQVPITVGPAVAPAPAQNELVRVEQAKPVQAPAVTPTPAKGEKLARATPLPKGRKLAKKQKLESPAPASTPAPPVVAQKSAAPTSTPFAVASAPTPPKPPVPTPAPTIAAAPGVPVAQASPSATATPVPVLPAQPVPADASGVALASNAGGGSWKTFSPGKMPLGRLIGASDLRDVAEHGLAGERVYLRGQFIVNFSDANRAVLRPRTKLTDKVLHFGAGSSTRIIVEFPSGYTPPQQGAVVSRDEMRPYEITEVRKQEDGQLNVFVREIMQPN
;
A
#
# COMPACT_ATOMS: atom_id res chain seq x y z
N MET A 1 -79.59 77.48 -2.80
CA MET A 1 -78.31 76.82 -2.47
C MET A 1 -78.50 75.32 -2.53
N ASN A 2 -77.54 74.57 -3.07
CA ASN A 2 -77.56 73.10 -3.05
C ASN A 2 -77.04 72.60 -1.69
N TYR A 3 -77.77 71.70 -1.04
CA TYR A 3 -77.21 70.87 0.02
C TYR A 3 -76.40 69.75 -0.63
N GLY A 4 -75.09 69.74 -0.35
CA GLY A 4 -74.16 68.78 -0.94
C GLY A 4 -74.44 67.37 -0.45
N THR A 5 -74.85 66.49 -1.35
CA THR A 5 -74.76 65.04 -1.13
C THR A 5 -73.29 64.64 -1.14
N SER A 6 -72.73 64.36 0.03
CA SER A 6 -71.39 63.80 0.16
C SER A 6 -71.34 62.41 -0.50
N ARG A 7 -70.90 62.35 -1.75
CA ARG A 7 -70.37 61.11 -2.32
C ARG A 7 -69.17 60.70 -1.47
N TYR A 8 -69.29 59.57 -0.78
CA TYR A 8 -68.12 58.76 -0.44
C TYR A 8 -67.58 58.22 -1.76
N GLU A 9 -66.61 58.92 -2.32
CA GLU A 9 -65.87 58.45 -3.50
C GLU A 9 -64.82 57.46 -3.02
N GLU A 10 -65.09 56.16 -3.21
CA GLU A 10 -64.20 55.07 -2.78
C GLU A 10 -63.05 54.87 -3.80
N THR A 11 -62.20 55.90 -3.91
CA THR A 11 -61.27 56.11 -5.02
C THR A 11 -59.95 55.32 -4.91
N TYR A 12 -59.96 54.09 -4.39
CA TYR A 12 -58.78 53.19 -4.40
C TYR A 12 -59.12 51.69 -4.53
N SER A 13 -59.79 51.31 -5.62
CA SER A 13 -59.70 49.93 -6.12
C SER A 13 -58.49 49.78 -7.06
N PRO A 14 -57.39 49.11 -6.66
CA PRO A 14 -56.26 48.87 -7.55
C PRO A 14 -56.71 48.01 -8.75
N PRO A 15 -56.11 48.19 -9.95
CA PRO A 15 -56.55 47.49 -11.14
C PRO A 15 -56.45 45.97 -10.94
N ARG A 16 -57.56 45.25 -11.19
CA ARG A 16 -57.63 43.79 -11.10
C ARG A 16 -56.60 43.14 -12.03
N ARG A 17 -55.40 42.87 -11.52
CA ARG A 17 -54.39 42.02 -12.17
C ARG A 17 -55.03 40.66 -12.43
N ARG A 18 -55.33 40.38 -13.70
CA ARG A 18 -55.75 39.04 -14.13
C ARG A 18 -54.53 38.12 -14.02
N ILE A 19 -54.40 37.45 -12.88
CA ILE A 19 -53.42 36.40 -12.68
C ILE A 19 -53.75 35.29 -13.69
N ASN A 20 -52.80 34.98 -14.57
CA ASN A 20 -52.98 33.94 -15.57
C ASN A 20 -52.77 32.57 -14.91
N TYR A 21 -53.84 32.06 -14.25
CA TYR A 21 -53.81 30.83 -13.49
C TYR A 21 -53.32 29.62 -14.31
N PHE A 22 -53.65 29.57 -15.61
CA PHE A 22 -53.16 28.52 -16.51
C PHE A 22 -51.62 28.56 -16.69
N GLY A 23 -51.07 29.76 -16.89
CA GLY A 23 -49.62 29.96 -16.92
C GLY A 23 -48.95 29.53 -15.61
N TRP A 24 -49.54 29.92 -14.47
CA TRP A 24 -49.07 29.50 -13.16
C TRP A 24 -49.16 27.98 -12.93
N THR A 25 -50.21 27.30 -13.39
CA THR A 25 -50.31 25.83 -13.28
C THR A 25 -49.23 25.12 -14.09
N ILE A 26 -48.91 25.62 -15.29
CA ILE A 26 -47.79 25.11 -16.10
C ILE A 26 -46.46 25.34 -15.38
N THR A 27 -46.23 26.54 -14.85
CA THR A 27 -45.01 26.87 -14.09
C THR A 27 -44.85 25.98 -12.86
N ILE A 28 -45.91 25.73 -12.10
CA ILE A 28 -45.89 24.84 -10.93
C ILE A 28 -45.59 23.40 -11.37
N LEU A 29 -46.22 22.90 -12.43
CA LEU A 29 -45.98 21.54 -12.94
C LEU A 29 -44.53 21.36 -13.41
N LEU A 30 -43.97 22.34 -14.13
CA LEU A 30 -42.55 22.36 -14.53
C LEU A 30 -41.61 22.41 -13.31
N LEU A 31 -41.90 23.23 -12.30
CA LEU A 31 -41.11 23.29 -11.05
C LEU A 31 -41.19 21.97 -10.26
N THR A 32 -42.36 21.32 -10.21
CA THR A 32 -42.53 20.01 -9.60
C THR A 32 -41.74 18.94 -10.35
N GLY A 33 -41.82 18.92 -11.68
CA GLY A 33 -41.01 18.02 -12.52
C GLY A 33 -39.51 18.24 -12.35
N PHE A 34 -39.06 19.50 -12.29
CA PHE A 34 -37.67 19.86 -12.02
C PHE A 34 -37.22 19.44 -10.61
N ALA A 35 -38.06 19.62 -9.59
CA ALA A 35 -37.76 19.19 -8.22
C ALA A 35 -37.61 17.66 -8.13
N PHE A 36 -38.48 16.89 -8.78
CA PHE A 36 -38.32 15.43 -8.88
C PHE A 36 -37.07 15.05 -9.68
N ALA A 37 -36.79 15.69 -10.81
CA ALA A 37 -35.59 15.42 -11.60
C ALA A 37 -34.29 15.72 -10.82
N ALA A 38 -34.25 16.81 -10.05
CA ALA A 38 -33.14 17.13 -9.17
C ALA A 38 -33.00 16.14 -8.00
N TRP A 39 -34.12 15.68 -7.43
CA TRP A 39 -34.13 14.69 -6.34
C TRP A 39 -33.63 13.31 -6.82
N LEU A 40 -34.14 12.79 -7.95
CA LEU A 40 -33.65 11.54 -8.56
C LEU A 40 -32.20 11.68 -9.05
N GLY A 41 -31.86 12.81 -9.68
CA GLY A 41 -30.51 13.10 -10.16
C GLY A 41 -29.48 13.12 -9.04
N SER A 42 -29.85 13.62 -7.85
CA SER A 42 -29.04 13.54 -6.64
C SER A 42 -28.71 12.09 -6.28
N PHE A 43 -29.71 11.21 -6.14
CA PHE A 43 -29.47 9.79 -5.85
C PHE A 43 -28.61 9.11 -6.93
N TYR A 44 -28.85 9.40 -8.20
CA TYR A 44 -28.06 8.87 -9.31
C TYR A 44 -26.58 9.28 -9.22
N ILE A 45 -26.29 10.55 -8.93
CA ILE A 45 -24.92 11.06 -8.83
C ILE A 45 -24.21 10.53 -7.59
N PHE A 46 -24.84 10.59 -6.42
CA PHE A 46 -24.21 10.19 -5.16
C PHE A 46 -24.12 8.67 -4.98
N ASP A 47 -25.10 7.88 -5.44
CA ASP A 47 -25.03 6.43 -5.28
C ASP A 47 -24.06 5.76 -6.27
N GLN A 48 -23.81 6.35 -7.43
CA GLN A 48 -23.09 5.70 -8.54
C GLN A 48 -21.76 6.39 -8.90
N PRO A 49 -20.78 6.46 -7.97
CA PRO A 49 -19.49 7.11 -8.21
C PRO A 49 -18.64 6.38 -9.26
N GLU A 50 -18.99 5.15 -9.65
CA GLU A 50 -18.35 4.41 -10.74
C GLU A 50 -18.63 4.99 -12.15
N ARG A 51 -19.63 5.87 -12.29
CA ARG A 51 -19.97 6.49 -13.57
C ARG A 51 -19.09 7.73 -13.84
N PRO A 52 -18.50 7.92 -15.04
CA PRO A 52 -17.53 8.99 -15.28
C PRO A 52 -18.02 10.41 -14.94
N GLU A 53 -19.26 10.73 -15.31
CA GLU A 53 -19.85 12.05 -15.02
C GLU A 53 -20.21 12.22 -13.54
N SER A 54 -20.76 11.18 -12.90
CA SER A 54 -20.99 11.18 -11.44
C SER A 54 -19.68 11.37 -10.67
N TYR A 55 -18.63 10.63 -11.03
CA TYR A 55 -17.29 10.77 -10.44
C TYR A 55 -16.76 12.20 -10.56
N ARG A 56 -16.80 12.79 -11.77
CA ARG A 56 -16.36 14.17 -12.03
C ARG A 56 -17.11 15.19 -11.18
N ILE A 57 -18.42 15.04 -11.00
CA ILE A 57 -19.23 15.92 -10.16
C ILE A 57 -18.83 15.76 -8.70
N LEU A 58 -18.76 14.52 -8.19
CA LEU A 58 -18.40 14.23 -6.80
C LEU A 58 -16.98 14.67 -6.45
N GLN A 59 -16.04 14.56 -7.39
CA GLN A 59 -14.66 15.04 -7.27
C GLN A 59 -14.63 16.57 -7.14
N LYS A 60 -15.35 17.30 -8.00
CA LYS A 60 -15.49 18.77 -7.91
C LYS A 60 -16.16 19.24 -6.62
N LEU A 61 -17.05 18.43 -6.05
CA LEU A 61 -17.71 18.70 -4.76
C LEU A 61 -16.89 18.26 -3.55
N HIS A 62 -15.69 17.70 -3.74
CA HIS A 62 -14.84 17.11 -2.70
C HIS A 62 -15.61 16.08 -1.83
N LYS A 63 -16.46 15.26 -2.45
CA LYS A 63 -17.26 14.20 -1.79
C LYS A 63 -16.74 12.79 -1.98
N ILE A 64 -15.65 12.62 -2.73
CA ILE A 64 -14.89 11.37 -2.82
C ILE A 64 -13.61 11.55 -2.00
N ASP A 65 -13.41 10.66 -1.03
CA ASP A 65 -12.13 10.53 -0.33
C ASP A 65 -11.03 10.15 -1.35
N PRO A 66 -9.82 10.74 -1.29
CA PRO A 66 -8.69 10.25 -2.08
C PRO A 66 -8.42 8.78 -1.75
N THR A 67 -7.84 8.03 -2.70
CA THR A 67 -7.61 6.59 -2.46
C THR A 67 -6.66 6.39 -1.28
N LYS A 68 -7.02 5.48 -0.37
CA LYS A 68 -6.32 5.26 0.89
C LYS A 68 -5.36 4.08 0.74
N ARG A 69 -4.18 4.23 1.35
CA ARG A 69 -3.27 3.11 1.59
C ARG A 69 -3.76 2.33 2.82
N PHE A 70 -3.87 1.02 2.68
CA PHE A 70 -4.24 0.13 3.79
C PHE A 70 -2.98 -0.44 4.46
N GLU A 71 -3.02 -0.61 5.78
CA GLU A 71 -2.10 -1.51 6.50
C GLU A 71 -2.66 -2.93 6.42
N LEU A 72 -1.81 -3.95 6.48
CA LEU A 72 -2.18 -5.36 6.29
C LEU A 72 -3.30 -5.83 7.26
N THR A 73 -3.29 -5.33 8.49
CA THR A 73 -4.29 -5.61 9.54
C THR A 73 -5.53 -4.71 9.49
N ALA A 74 -5.49 -3.61 8.74
CA ALA A 74 -6.57 -2.63 8.60
C ALA A 74 -7.27 -2.73 7.23
N ALA A 75 -6.90 -3.71 6.41
CA ALA A 75 -7.47 -3.91 5.10
C ALA A 75 -8.92 -4.43 5.18
N PRO A 76 -9.74 -4.19 4.13
CA PRO A 76 -11.11 -4.68 4.07
C PRO A 76 -11.21 -6.21 4.23
N ALA A 77 -12.30 -6.66 4.84
CA ALA A 77 -12.61 -8.09 4.88
C ALA A 77 -12.82 -8.61 3.46
N GLY A 78 -12.09 -9.66 3.09
CA GLY A 78 -12.11 -10.19 1.74
C GLY A 78 -11.84 -11.69 1.66
N GLU A 79 -12.13 -12.21 0.48
CA GLU A 79 -11.92 -13.58 0.07
C GLU A 79 -10.70 -13.67 -0.84
N PHE A 80 -9.93 -14.74 -0.72
CA PHE A 80 -8.71 -14.95 -1.49
C PHE A 80 -8.98 -16.01 -2.56
N LEU A 81 -8.86 -15.62 -3.82
CA LEU A 81 -9.32 -16.37 -4.97
C LEU A 81 -8.14 -16.69 -5.89
N SER A 82 -8.00 -17.96 -6.25
CA SER A 82 -7.04 -18.40 -7.26
C SER A 82 -7.50 -18.02 -8.67
N ALA A 83 -6.59 -18.09 -9.63
CA ALA A 83 -6.89 -17.80 -11.03
C ALA A 83 -8.11 -18.59 -11.56
N LYS A 84 -8.19 -19.88 -11.23
CA LYS A 84 -9.33 -20.72 -11.60
C LYS A 84 -10.64 -20.28 -10.95
N GLN A 85 -10.63 -19.95 -9.66
CA GLN A 85 -11.84 -19.51 -8.94
C GLN A 85 -12.38 -18.18 -9.47
N LEU A 86 -11.50 -17.29 -9.95
CA LEU A 86 -11.87 -16.03 -10.61
C LEU A 86 -12.46 -16.30 -12.01
N TYR A 87 -11.86 -17.20 -12.79
CA TYR A 87 -12.43 -17.64 -14.07
C TYR A 87 -13.82 -18.25 -13.89
N ASP A 88 -13.95 -19.31 -13.08
CA ASP A 88 -15.22 -20.02 -12.83
C ASP A 88 -16.34 -19.07 -12.38
N ARG A 89 -15.99 -18.06 -11.57
CA ARG A 89 -16.93 -17.03 -11.08
C ARG A 89 -17.44 -16.11 -12.19
N TYR A 90 -16.56 -15.53 -12.99
CA TYR A 90 -16.94 -14.50 -13.97
C TYR A 90 -17.38 -15.08 -15.31
N VAL A 91 -16.92 -16.28 -15.69
CA VAL A 91 -17.31 -16.94 -16.95
C VAL A 91 -18.77 -17.39 -16.96
N GLY A 92 -19.37 -17.64 -15.79
CA GLY A 92 -20.80 -17.95 -15.67
C GLY A 92 -21.73 -16.73 -15.83
N MET A 93 -21.25 -15.52 -15.57
CA MET A 93 -22.09 -14.32 -15.48
C MET A 93 -22.55 -13.81 -16.86
N GLY A 94 -23.84 -13.49 -16.97
CA GLY A 94 -24.38 -12.80 -18.15
C GLY A 94 -23.81 -11.38 -18.30
N ALA A 95 -23.81 -10.81 -19.52
CA ALA A 95 -23.19 -9.50 -19.77
C ALA A 95 -23.73 -8.37 -18.86
N ALA A 96 -25.03 -8.34 -18.60
CA ALA A 96 -25.65 -7.37 -17.69
C ALA A 96 -25.30 -7.61 -16.21
N GLU A 97 -25.09 -8.87 -15.82
CA GLU A 97 -24.66 -9.25 -14.47
C GLU A 97 -23.20 -8.88 -14.25
N LEU A 98 -22.31 -9.24 -15.18
CA LEU A 98 -20.90 -8.86 -15.15
C LEU A 98 -20.74 -7.33 -15.12
N ALA A 99 -21.51 -6.58 -15.90
CA ALA A 99 -21.51 -5.11 -15.87
C ALA A 99 -21.94 -4.55 -14.50
N LYS A 100 -22.95 -5.15 -13.85
CA LYS A 100 -23.38 -4.79 -12.49
C LYS A 100 -22.30 -5.11 -11.45
N THR A 101 -21.67 -6.28 -11.56
CA THR A 101 -20.56 -6.70 -10.68
C THR A 101 -19.36 -5.77 -10.85
N ASN A 102 -18.97 -5.40 -12.07
CA ASN A 102 -17.90 -4.44 -12.33
C ASN A 102 -18.20 -3.05 -11.77
N ALA A 103 -19.44 -2.59 -11.89
CA ALA A 103 -19.89 -1.35 -11.27
C ALA A 103 -19.72 -1.39 -9.74
N GLU A 104 -20.06 -2.51 -9.09
CA GLU A 104 -19.88 -2.72 -7.66
C GLU A 104 -18.40 -2.81 -7.25
N LEU A 105 -17.57 -3.55 -7.98
CA LEU A 105 -16.12 -3.64 -7.75
C LEU A 105 -15.43 -2.26 -7.87
N THR A 106 -15.74 -1.51 -8.93
CA THR A 106 -15.21 -0.16 -9.15
C THR A 106 -15.72 0.83 -8.08
N ARG A 107 -17.01 0.75 -7.72
CA ARG A 107 -17.60 1.57 -6.63
C ARG A 107 -16.91 1.31 -5.29
N ASN A 108 -16.66 0.04 -4.97
CA ASN A 108 -16.00 -0.37 -3.73
C ASN A 108 -14.58 0.20 -3.65
N TYR A 109 -13.81 0.15 -4.75
CA TYR A 109 -12.49 0.80 -4.82
C TYR A 109 -12.56 2.31 -4.62
N ILE A 110 -13.44 3.02 -5.35
CA ILE A 110 -13.59 4.48 -5.26
C ILE A 110 -14.04 4.93 -3.86
N ARG A 111 -14.93 4.17 -3.20
CA ARG A 111 -15.38 4.46 -1.82
C ARG A 111 -14.40 3.96 -0.75
N ASN A 112 -13.16 3.63 -1.10
CA ASN A 112 -12.15 3.10 -0.18
C ASN A 112 -12.67 1.93 0.68
N TYR A 113 -13.52 1.08 0.09
CA TYR A 113 -14.12 -0.09 0.74
C TYR A 113 -14.88 0.19 2.05
N GLN A 114 -15.34 1.43 2.28
CA GLN A 114 -16.06 1.81 3.50
C GLN A 114 -17.49 1.23 3.58
N GLN A 115 -18.05 0.78 2.45
CA GLN A 115 -19.44 0.33 2.31
C GLN A 115 -19.55 -0.92 1.44
N VAL A 116 -18.60 -1.86 1.57
CA VAL A 116 -18.62 -3.12 0.79
C VAL A 116 -19.83 -3.96 1.19
N ARG A 117 -20.53 -4.49 0.18
CA ARG A 117 -21.54 -5.53 0.37
C ARG A 117 -20.88 -6.88 0.12
N GLY A 118 -20.72 -7.68 1.17
CA GLY A 118 -20.01 -8.96 1.09
C GLY A 118 -18.50 -8.83 1.27
N LEU A 119 -17.74 -9.68 0.58
CA LEU A 119 -16.28 -9.79 0.70
C LEU A 119 -15.59 -9.14 -0.51
N VAL A 120 -14.45 -8.48 -0.27
CA VAL A 120 -13.59 -7.98 -1.35
C VAL A 120 -12.84 -9.16 -2.00
N PRO A 121 -12.90 -9.34 -3.34
CA PRO A 121 -12.11 -10.36 -4.01
C PRO A 121 -10.63 -9.96 -4.12
N TYR A 122 -9.78 -10.67 -3.39
CA TYR A 122 -8.33 -10.60 -3.49
C TYR A 122 -7.79 -11.74 -4.35
N ILE A 123 -6.89 -11.44 -5.29
CA ILE A 123 -6.25 -12.45 -6.14
C ILE A 123 -4.99 -13.02 -5.49
N VAL A 124 -4.83 -14.35 -5.58
CA VAL A 124 -3.64 -15.09 -5.13
C VAL A 124 -3.18 -16.09 -6.19
N GLY A 125 -1.89 -16.43 -6.15
CA GLY A 125 -1.29 -17.40 -7.07
C GLY A 125 0.03 -16.91 -7.67
N ARG A 126 0.46 -17.56 -8.76
CA ARG A 126 1.68 -17.19 -9.51
C ARG A 126 1.33 -16.77 -10.92
N TYR A 127 1.94 -15.67 -11.36
CA TYR A 127 1.63 -15.00 -12.62
C TYR A 127 2.93 -14.62 -13.32
N THR A 128 3.03 -14.85 -14.63
CA THR A 128 4.20 -14.41 -15.42
C THR A 128 3.85 -13.15 -16.20
N ILE A 129 4.73 -12.15 -16.18
CA ILE A 129 4.57 -10.93 -16.99
C ILE A 129 4.67 -11.28 -18.48
N VAL A 130 3.59 -11.02 -19.22
CA VAL A 130 3.47 -11.15 -20.67
C VAL A 130 3.90 -9.85 -21.37
N GLY A 131 3.53 -8.71 -20.80
CA GLY A 131 3.86 -7.39 -21.32
C GLY A 131 3.67 -6.30 -20.26
N THR A 132 4.31 -5.16 -20.46
CA THR A 132 4.20 -4.01 -19.56
C THR A 132 3.98 -2.73 -20.34
N ARG A 133 3.19 -1.82 -19.76
CA ARG A 133 2.92 -0.50 -20.33
C ARG A 133 2.96 0.57 -19.25
N GLU A 134 3.44 1.74 -19.63
CA GLU A 134 3.25 2.97 -18.86
C GLU A 134 1.80 3.43 -18.93
N LEU A 135 1.32 4.01 -17.83
CA LEU A 135 0.00 4.59 -17.72
C LEU A 135 0.06 6.09 -18.00
N GLY A 136 -0.80 6.56 -18.91
CA GLY A 136 -0.86 7.97 -19.31
C GLY A 136 -2.10 8.71 -18.79
N PRO A 137 -2.20 10.05 -18.99
CA PRO A 137 -3.38 10.83 -18.60
C PRO A 137 -4.70 10.37 -19.24
N SER A 138 -4.61 9.68 -20.37
CA SER A 138 -5.74 9.07 -21.10
C SER A 138 -6.20 7.72 -20.54
N ASP A 139 -5.48 7.13 -19.58
CA ASP A 139 -5.83 5.86 -18.92
C ASP A 139 -6.59 6.09 -17.61
N VAL A 140 -7.30 5.06 -17.10
CA VAL A 140 -8.10 5.18 -15.87
C VAL A 140 -7.25 5.59 -14.66
N PHE A 141 -6.00 5.11 -14.62
CA PHE A 141 -4.97 5.56 -13.70
C PHE A 141 -4.02 6.45 -14.48
N THR A 142 -3.83 7.70 -14.03
CA THR A 142 -3.13 8.72 -14.84
C THR A 142 -1.60 8.66 -14.74
N SER A 143 -1.05 7.78 -13.90
CA SER A 143 0.39 7.57 -13.70
C SER A 143 0.65 6.19 -13.09
N GLY A 144 1.84 5.63 -13.33
CA GLY A 144 2.24 4.29 -12.91
C GLY A 144 2.59 3.38 -14.09
N MET A 145 2.68 2.09 -13.80
CA MET A 145 2.80 1.03 -14.81
C MET A 145 1.64 0.03 -14.66
N VAL A 146 1.30 -0.65 -15.76
CA VAL A 146 0.42 -1.83 -15.75
C VAL A 146 1.16 -3.01 -16.39
N ALA A 147 1.14 -4.15 -15.71
CA ALA A 147 1.66 -5.41 -16.24
C ALA A 147 0.51 -6.30 -16.69
N LEU A 148 0.49 -6.68 -17.96
CA LEU A 148 -0.31 -7.79 -18.44
C LEU A 148 0.39 -9.08 -18.04
N THR A 149 -0.33 -9.96 -17.36
CA THR A 149 0.19 -11.21 -16.81
C THR A 149 -0.70 -12.38 -17.17
N ASN A 150 -0.10 -13.56 -17.28
CA ASN A 150 -0.82 -14.82 -17.45
C ASN A 150 -0.66 -15.67 -16.18
N ALA A 151 -1.71 -16.33 -15.72
CA ALA A 151 -1.60 -17.26 -14.59
C ALA A 151 -0.78 -18.50 -15.00
N ILE A 152 0.16 -18.89 -14.14
CA ILE A 152 0.99 -20.08 -14.37
C ILE A 152 0.15 -21.36 -14.23
N ASP A 153 -0.80 -21.34 -13.30
CA ASP A 153 -1.63 -22.49 -12.94
C ASP A 153 -2.97 -22.56 -13.72
N SER A 154 -3.29 -21.54 -14.55
CA SER A 154 -4.43 -21.55 -15.49
C SER A 154 -4.22 -20.53 -16.62
N GLY A 155 -4.26 -21.00 -17.88
CA GLY A 155 -4.17 -20.14 -19.06
C GLY A 155 -5.47 -19.44 -19.47
N GLU A 156 -6.55 -19.65 -18.73
CA GLU A 156 -7.89 -19.11 -19.02
C GLU A 156 -8.12 -17.72 -18.39
N LEU A 157 -7.23 -17.30 -17.48
CA LEU A 157 -7.27 -16.01 -16.81
C LEU A 157 -6.03 -15.17 -17.15
N LEU A 158 -6.28 -14.00 -17.74
CA LEU A 158 -5.31 -12.91 -17.81
C LEU A 158 -5.53 -11.92 -16.65
N MET A 159 -4.45 -11.34 -16.12
CA MET A 159 -4.54 -10.26 -15.13
C MET A 159 -3.74 -9.05 -15.59
N GLU A 160 -4.39 -7.89 -15.62
CA GLU A 160 -3.77 -6.58 -15.58
C GLU A 160 -3.43 -6.25 -14.13
N HIS A 161 -2.17 -6.40 -13.73
CA HIS A 161 -1.74 -5.98 -12.40
C HIS A 161 -1.21 -4.56 -12.43
N LEU A 162 -1.78 -3.71 -11.59
CA LEU A 162 -1.52 -2.29 -11.57
C LEU A 162 -0.45 -1.93 -10.54
N TYR A 163 0.46 -1.05 -10.96
CA TYR A 163 1.47 -0.45 -10.12
C TYR A 163 1.34 1.08 -10.19
N PRO A 164 0.35 1.69 -9.48
CA PRO A 164 0.22 3.14 -9.40
C PRO A 164 1.40 3.74 -8.64
N ALA A 165 2.05 4.73 -9.24
CA ALA A 165 3.27 5.35 -8.71
C ALA A 165 3.50 6.73 -9.33
N SER A 166 4.39 7.53 -8.73
CA SER A 166 4.76 8.84 -9.26
C SER A 166 5.62 8.74 -10.53
N PRO A 167 5.63 9.77 -11.41
CA PRO A 167 6.45 9.79 -12.63
C PRO A 167 7.95 9.57 -12.39
N GLU A 168 8.45 9.96 -11.22
CA GLU A 168 9.87 9.90 -10.84
C GLU A 168 10.40 8.47 -10.77
N VAL A 169 9.58 7.50 -10.38
CA VAL A 169 9.99 6.08 -10.25
C VAL A 169 9.72 5.26 -11.51
N LEU A 170 9.01 5.79 -12.51
CA LEU A 170 8.69 5.06 -13.75
C LEU A 170 9.92 4.54 -14.51
N PRO A 171 11.07 5.24 -14.61
CA PRO A 171 12.27 4.69 -15.25
C PRO A 171 12.78 3.42 -14.56
N LEU A 172 12.76 3.38 -13.22
CA LEU A 172 13.13 2.22 -12.41
C LEU A 172 12.12 1.08 -12.57
N MET A 173 10.83 1.40 -12.62
CA MET A 173 9.77 0.41 -12.84
C MET A 173 9.84 -0.24 -14.22
N LYS A 174 10.16 0.53 -15.27
CA LYS A 174 10.41 0.00 -16.63
C LYS A 174 11.61 -0.94 -16.71
N GLN A 175 12.64 -0.72 -15.89
CA GLN A 175 13.83 -1.58 -15.81
C GLN A 175 13.62 -2.85 -14.97
N THR A 176 12.66 -2.84 -14.04
CA THR A 176 12.41 -3.94 -13.11
C THR A 176 11.26 -4.85 -13.56
N LEU A 177 10.16 -4.29 -14.07
CA LEU A 177 8.99 -5.02 -14.57
C LEU A 177 9.24 -5.54 -16.00
N ASN A 178 10.09 -6.57 -16.11
CA ASN A 178 10.45 -7.19 -17.38
C ASN A 178 9.50 -8.32 -17.79
N VAL A 179 9.35 -8.53 -19.10
CA VAL A 179 8.65 -9.68 -19.67
C VAL A 179 9.34 -10.98 -19.25
N GLY A 180 8.55 -11.98 -18.85
CA GLY A 180 9.04 -13.25 -18.31
C GLY A 180 9.32 -13.25 -16.80
N LEU A 181 9.22 -12.10 -16.10
CA LEU A 181 9.32 -12.04 -14.64
C LEU A 181 8.11 -12.72 -13.99
N GLU A 182 8.33 -13.48 -12.92
CA GLU A 182 7.24 -14.03 -12.10
C GLU A 182 6.84 -13.07 -10.97
N ILE A 183 5.52 -12.97 -10.77
CA ILE A 183 4.87 -12.27 -9.67
C ILE A 183 4.11 -13.33 -8.88
N LYS A 184 4.44 -13.44 -7.59
CA LYS A 184 3.73 -14.27 -6.63
C LYS A 184 2.86 -13.37 -5.76
N LEU A 185 1.58 -13.72 -5.61
CA LEU A 185 0.64 -13.00 -4.77
C LEU A 185 0.19 -13.92 -3.64
N GLU A 186 0.65 -13.63 -2.43
CA GLU A 186 0.38 -14.43 -1.22
C GLU A 186 -0.66 -13.78 -0.31
N ARG A 187 -1.61 -14.58 0.19
CA ARG A 187 -2.66 -14.16 1.14
C ARG A 187 -2.13 -13.41 2.38
N THR A 188 -0.91 -13.70 2.81
CA THR A 188 -0.28 -13.12 4.01
C THR A 188 0.45 -11.81 3.75
N HIS A 189 0.81 -11.49 2.50
CA HIS A 189 1.73 -10.39 2.19
C HIS A 189 1.20 -9.43 1.12
N ASP A 190 0.30 -9.89 0.25
CA ASP A 190 -0.20 -9.16 -0.90
C ASP A 190 -1.74 -9.08 -0.88
N LEU A 191 -2.26 -7.86 -0.83
CA LEU A 191 -3.69 -7.57 -0.94
C LEU A 191 -3.96 -6.87 -2.26
N SER A 192 -3.97 -7.65 -3.32
CA SER A 192 -4.29 -7.22 -4.69
C SER A 192 -5.79 -7.41 -4.94
N ALA A 193 -6.57 -6.34 -4.84
CA ALA A 193 -8.02 -6.37 -5.01
C ALA A 193 -8.41 -6.35 -6.48
N VAL A 194 -9.34 -7.21 -6.89
CA VAL A 194 -9.94 -7.19 -8.23
C VAL A 194 -10.97 -6.06 -8.30
N ILE A 195 -10.79 -5.13 -9.23
CA ILE A 195 -11.65 -3.94 -9.40
C ILE A 195 -12.49 -3.96 -10.68
N HIS A 196 -12.15 -4.84 -11.62
CA HIS A 196 -12.84 -5.04 -12.90
C HIS A 196 -12.59 -6.47 -13.43
N ALA A 197 -13.56 -7.03 -14.13
CA ALA A 197 -13.46 -8.31 -14.84
C ALA A 197 -14.13 -8.24 -16.21
N GLU A 198 -13.48 -8.76 -17.25
CA GLU A 198 -13.94 -8.69 -18.64
C GLU A 198 -13.88 -10.06 -19.29
N ARG A 199 -14.86 -10.36 -20.14
CA ARG A 199 -14.86 -11.55 -20.97
C ARG A 199 -14.25 -11.23 -22.34
N LEU A 200 -13.12 -11.83 -22.62
CA LEU A 200 -12.41 -11.70 -23.90
C LEU A 200 -13.18 -12.44 -25.01
N VAL A 201 -12.97 -12.00 -26.26
CA VAL A 201 -13.57 -12.63 -27.46
C VAL A 201 -13.17 -14.09 -27.69
N ASP A 202 -12.07 -14.53 -27.07
CA ASP A 202 -11.56 -15.91 -27.11
C ASP A 202 -12.10 -16.79 -25.96
N GLY A 203 -13.02 -16.27 -25.14
CA GLY A 203 -13.65 -16.98 -24.03
C GLY A 203 -12.86 -16.97 -22.72
N ARG A 204 -11.65 -16.39 -22.70
CA ARG A 204 -10.88 -16.16 -21.47
C ARG A 204 -11.48 -15.01 -20.66
N ILE A 205 -11.10 -14.92 -19.39
CA ILE A 205 -11.41 -13.78 -18.53
C ILE A 205 -10.16 -12.92 -18.35
N MET A 206 -10.29 -11.60 -18.47
CA MET A 206 -9.27 -10.64 -18.08
C MET A 206 -9.74 -9.87 -16.86
N ILE A 207 -8.93 -9.82 -15.80
CA ILE A 207 -9.22 -9.04 -14.61
C ILE A 207 -8.23 -7.89 -14.43
N THR A 208 -8.68 -6.81 -13.80
CA THR A 208 -7.82 -5.69 -13.40
C THR A 208 -7.68 -5.69 -11.88
N ALA A 209 -6.44 -5.77 -11.38
CA ALA A 209 -6.15 -5.93 -9.96
C ALA A 209 -5.18 -4.86 -9.42
N VAL A 210 -5.55 -4.22 -8.30
CA VAL A 210 -4.80 -3.11 -7.67
C VAL A 210 -4.28 -3.53 -6.27
N PRO A 211 -2.99 -3.36 -5.96
CA PRO A 211 -2.45 -3.59 -4.63
C PRO A 211 -2.88 -2.48 -3.65
N LEU A 212 -3.66 -2.85 -2.62
CA LEU A 212 -4.19 -1.89 -1.64
C LEU A 212 -3.16 -1.40 -0.61
N LEU A 213 -2.06 -2.13 -0.47
CA LEU A 213 -1.02 -1.87 0.52
C LEU A 213 0.01 -0.83 0.08
N TYR A 214 0.02 -0.45 -1.21
CA TYR A 214 0.96 0.46 -1.87
C TYR A 214 2.37 0.41 -1.24
N GLY A 215 2.96 -0.78 -1.27
CA GLY A 215 4.25 -1.08 -0.63
C GLY A 215 5.44 -0.68 -1.49
N SER A 216 6.63 -0.95 -0.96
CA SER A 216 7.85 -1.02 -1.77
C SER A 216 7.94 -2.40 -2.41
N TYR A 217 8.41 -2.48 -3.65
CA TYR A 217 8.67 -3.73 -4.36
C TYR A 217 10.15 -3.80 -4.74
N THR A 218 10.69 -5.01 -4.72
CA THR A 218 12.06 -5.33 -5.16
C THR A 218 12.01 -6.51 -6.13
N VAL A 219 12.96 -6.57 -7.05
CA VAL A 219 13.21 -7.80 -7.83
C VAL A 219 14.34 -8.54 -7.15
N THR A 220 14.20 -9.86 -6.95
CA THR A 220 15.17 -10.68 -6.16
C THR A 220 16.62 -10.62 -6.64
N ARG A 221 16.88 -10.20 -7.88
CA ARG A 221 18.23 -9.93 -8.43
C ARG A 221 18.31 -8.61 -9.22
N GLY A 222 17.34 -7.71 -9.06
CA GLY A 222 17.27 -6.44 -9.81
C GLY A 222 17.91 -5.27 -9.09
N LEU A 223 18.24 -4.22 -9.85
CA LEU A 223 18.77 -2.98 -9.30
C LEU A 223 17.63 -2.13 -8.71
N GLY A 224 17.54 -2.10 -7.39
CA GLY A 224 16.74 -1.11 -6.64
C GLY A 224 15.32 -1.52 -6.26
N THR A 225 14.72 -0.70 -5.39
CA THR A 225 13.34 -0.85 -4.92
C THR A 225 12.51 0.36 -5.37
N PHE A 226 11.35 0.14 -5.97
CA PHE A 226 10.38 1.20 -6.24
C PHE A 226 9.25 1.15 -5.21
N ARG A 227 8.60 2.29 -4.95
CA ARG A 227 7.46 2.40 -4.03
C ARG A 227 6.21 2.79 -4.80
N LEU A 228 5.11 2.12 -4.49
CA LEU A 228 3.80 2.47 -5.03
C LEU A 228 3.16 3.58 -4.20
N GLU A 229 2.28 4.34 -4.85
CA GLU A 229 1.50 5.41 -4.22
C GLU A 229 0.03 5.30 -4.62
N PRO A 230 -0.91 5.53 -3.68
CA PRO A 230 -2.33 5.55 -4.01
C PRO A 230 -2.64 6.66 -5.02
N PRO A 231 -3.38 6.37 -6.12
CA PRO A 231 -3.72 7.38 -7.11
C PRO A 231 -4.63 8.46 -6.51
N LEU A 232 -4.23 9.73 -6.69
CA LEU A 232 -4.99 10.88 -6.19
C LEU A 232 -6.35 11.03 -6.89
N THR A 233 -6.41 10.69 -8.19
CA THR A 233 -7.57 10.85 -9.05
C THR A 233 -7.65 9.70 -10.05
N LEU A 234 -8.85 9.41 -10.57
CA LEU A 234 -9.09 8.40 -11.60
C LEU A 234 -9.79 9.03 -12.81
N ASN A 235 -9.39 8.63 -14.01
CA ASN A 235 -10.05 9.05 -15.25
C ASN A 235 -10.98 7.93 -15.75
N LEU A 236 -12.13 7.74 -15.09
CA LEU A 236 -13.08 6.67 -15.44
C LEU A 236 -13.60 6.76 -16.89
N ALA A 237 -13.48 7.92 -17.55
CA ALA A 237 -13.85 8.11 -18.96
C ALA A 237 -12.89 7.39 -19.94
N ALA A 238 -11.69 7.00 -19.51
CA ALA A 238 -10.76 6.17 -20.29
C ALA A 238 -11.30 4.76 -20.60
N GLY A 239 -12.21 4.28 -19.74
CA GLY A 239 -12.84 2.97 -19.84
C GLY A 239 -11.89 1.81 -19.57
N TRP A 240 -12.47 0.70 -19.10
CA TRP A 240 -11.81 -0.59 -19.04
C TRP A 240 -11.85 -1.29 -20.42
N PRO A 241 -10.97 -2.27 -20.71
CA PRO A 241 -9.79 -2.64 -19.94
C PRO A 241 -8.66 -1.63 -20.16
N LEU A 242 -7.52 -1.78 -19.48
CA LEU A 242 -6.37 -0.89 -19.68
C LEU A 242 -5.57 -1.29 -20.91
N PHE A 243 -5.27 -2.57 -21.07
CA PHE A 243 -4.77 -3.20 -22.29
C PHE A 243 -5.92 -3.40 -23.29
N LYS A 244 -6.12 -2.41 -24.16
CA LYS A 244 -7.01 -2.54 -25.33
C LYS A 244 -6.52 -3.68 -26.24
N ASP A 245 -7.43 -4.33 -26.96
CA ASP A 245 -7.19 -5.61 -27.66
C ASP A 245 -5.94 -5.64 -28.55
N GLU A 246 -5.70 -4.61 -29.37
CA GLU A 246 -4.51 -4.55 -30.23
C GLU A 246 -3.20 -4.59 -29.43
N ALA A 247 -3.15 -3.86 -28.30
CA ALA A 247 -1.99 -3.82 -27.42
C ALA A 247 -1.80 -5.14 -26.67
N ARG A 248 -2.90 -5.78 -26.24
CA ARG A 248 -2.91 -7.11 -25.62
C ARG A 248 -2.38 -8.17 -26.58
N VAL A 249 -2.97 -8.29 -27.77
CA VAL A 249 -2.57 -9.29 -28.79
C VAL A 249 -1.11 -9.09 -29.22
N LYS A 250 -0.66 -7.83 -29.33
CA LYS A 250 0.76 -7.50 -29.58
C LYS A 250 1.67 -8.00 -28.46
N ALA A 251 1.31 -7.77 -27.19
CA ALA A 251 2.08 -8.24 -26.04
C ALA A 251 2.11 -9.77 -25.96
N GLU A 252 0.98 -10.45 -26.17
CA GLU A 252 0.90 -11.92 -26.19
C GLU A 252 1.77 -12.52 -27.31
N LYS A 253 1.78 -11.91 -28.50
CA LYS A 253 2.66 -12.31 -29.61
C LYS A 253 4.15 -12.10 -29.26
N GLN A 254 4.50 -10.95 -28.69
CA GLN A 254 5.86 -10.65 -28.25
C GLN A 254 6.34 -11.64 -27.17
N TYR A 255 5.47 -12.03 -26.24
CA TYR A 255 5.74 -13.05 -25.24
C TYR A 255 5.92 -14.45 -25.84
N ALA A 256 5.09 -14.84 -26.81
CA ALA A 256 5.24 -16.10 -27.52
C ALA A 256 6.58 -16.18 -28.28
N ASP A 257 6.99 -15.09 -28.94
CA ASP A 257 8.29 -15.00 -29.61
C ASP A 257 9.46 -14.94 -28.62
N TYR A 258 9.30 -14.27 -27.47
CA TYR A 258 10.27 -14.32 -26.36
C TYR A 258 10.46 -15.75 -25.85
N ARG A 259 9.37 -16.46 -25.55
CA ARG A 259 9.38 -17.85 -25.07
C ARG A 259 10.04 -18.79 -26.08
N ARG A 260 9.81 -18.60 -27.38
CA ARG A 260 10.49 -19.35 -28.45
C ARG A 260 12.00 -19.10 -28.51
N LYS A 261 12.45 -17.88 -28.18
CA LYS A 261 13.87 -17.51 -28.16
C LYS A 261 14.59 -17.95 -26.89
N THR A 262 13.90 -18.02 -25.75
CA THR A 262 14.46 -18.44 -24.46
C THR A 262 14.32 -19.94 -24.18
N ALA A 263 13.41 -20.64 -24.89
CA ALA A 263 13.38 -22.09 -24.90
C ALA A 263 14.57 -22.66 -25.71
N ALA A 264 15.63 -23.07 -24.99
CA ALA A 264 16.67 -23.90 -25.57
C ALA A 264 16.08 -25.20 -26.16
N PRO A 265 16.66 -25.78 -27.23
CA PRO A 265 16.16 -27.02 -27.81
C PRO A 265 16.21 -28.14 -26.77
N GLN A 266 15.03 -28.66 -26.41
CA GLN A 266 14.91 -29.83 -25.56
C GLN A 266 15.43 -31.05 -26.32
N VAL A 267 16.66 -31.47 -26.00
CA VAL A 267 17.17 -32.80 -26.34
C VAL A 267 16.16 -33.83 -25.76
N PRO A 268 15.77 -34.89 -26.48
CA PRO A 268 14.77 -35.83 -26.00
C PRO A 268 15.21 -36.47 -24.67
N ILE A 269 14.52 -36.12 -23.58
CA ILE A 269 14.83 -36.66 -22.25
C ILE A 269 14.22 -38.05 -22.14
N THR A 270 15.08 -39.06 -22.01
CA THR A 270 14.71 -40.43 -21.65
C THR A 270 13.91 -40.45 -20.35
N VAL A 271 12.85 -41.26 -20.30
CA VAL A 271 11.89 -41.29 -19.18
C VAL A 271 12.59 -41.63 -17.86
N GLY A 272 12.64 -40.67 -16.95
CA GLY A 272 13.06 -40.80 -15.56
C GLY A 272 12.08 -40.08 -14.62
N PRO A 273 12.01 -40.47 -13.33
CA PRO A 273 10.96 -40.00 -12.43
C PRO A 273 11.03 -38.49 -12.17
N ALA A 274 9.85 -37.89 -11.99
CA ALA A 274 9.66 -36.44 -12.04
C ALA A 274 10.47 -35.68 -10.96
N VAL A 275 11.47 -34.91 -11.41
CA VAL A 275 12.11 -33.87 -10.62
C VAL A 275 11.22 -32.63 -10.64
N ALA A 276 11.01 -32.00 -9.48
CA ALA A 276 10.22 -30.78 -9.35
C ALA A 276 10.73 -29.66 -10.28
N PRO A 277 9.85 -28.79 -10.81
CA PRO A 277 10.26 -27.72 -11.71
C PRO A 277 11.25 -26.78 -11.02
N ALA A 278 12.31 -26.40 -11.76
CA ALA A 278 13.35 -25.52 -11.26
C ALA A 278 12.78 -24.17 -10.81
N PRO A 279 13.30 -23.56 -9.72
CA PRO A 279 12.79 -22.29 -9.22
C PRO A 279 12.99 -21.16 -10.24
N ALA A 280 11.99 -20.27 -10.32
CA ALA A 280 12.02 -19.08 -11.16
C ALA A 280 13.25 -18.23 -10.85
N GLN A 281 13.99 -17.84 -11.88
CA GLN A 281 15.33 -17.26 -11.69
C GLN A 281 15.33 -15.77 -11.31
N ASN A 282 14.16 -15.11 -11.41
CA ASN A 282 13.87 -13.74 -10.95
C ASN A 282 12.38 -13.65 -10.54
N GLU A 283 12.10 -13.00 -9.41
CA GLU A 283 10.73 -12.82 -8.88
C GLU A 283 10.57 -11.37 -8.36
N LEU A 284 9.38 -10.78 -8.55
CA LEU A 284 9.03 -9.50 -7.93
C LEU A 284 8.41 -9.75 -6.55
N VAL A 285 9.05 -9.25 -5.49
CA VAL A 285 8.65 -9.47 -4.10
C VAL A 285 8.39 -8.12 -3.42
N ARG A 286 7.29 -8.03 -2.65
CA ARG A 286 6.97 -6.87 -1.84
C ARG A 286 7.88 -6.80 -0.60
N VAL A 287 8.50 -5.64 -0.36
CA VAL A 287 9.34 -5.36 0.80
C VAL A 287 8.58 -4.48 1.77
N GLU A 288 8.27 -5.01 2.96
CA GLU A 288 7.75 -4.19 4.05
C GLU A 288 8.87 -3.43 4.75
N GLN A 289 8.75 -2.10 4.80
CA GLN A 289 9.59 -1.28 5.68
C GLN A 289 9.11 -1.43 7.11
N ALA A 290 10.02 -1.75 8.03
CA ALA A 290 9.69 -1.88 9.45
C ALA A 290 9.12 -0.55 9.99
N LYS A 291 7.93 -0.63 10.62
CA LYS A 291 7.26 0.52 11.24
C LYS A 291 8.09 0.98 12.45
N PRO A 292 8.58 2.24 12.50
CA PRO A 292 9.27 2.73 13.69
C PRO A 292 8.33 2.69 14.89
N VAL A 293 8.78 2.10 16.00
CA VAL A 293 8.02 2.10 17.24
C VAL A 293 7.91 3.55 17.74
N GLN A 294 6.69 4.10 17.78
CA GLN A 294 6.45 5.35 18.49
C GLN A 294 6.76 5.13 19.98
N ALA A 295 7.72 5.88 20.50
CA ALA A 295 8.04 5.87 21.91
C ALA A 295 6.79 6.28 22.73
N PRO A 296 6.46 5.59 23.83
CA PRO A 296 5.37 5.99 24.70
C PRO A 296 5.59 7.43 25.22
N ALA A 297 4.54 8.25 25.13
CA ALA A 297 4.58 9.60 25.67
C ALA A 297 4.74 9.54 27.20
N VAL A 298 5.83 10.09 27.71
CA VAL A 298 6.13 10.12 29.14
C VAL A 298 5.24 11.17 29.82
N THR A 299 4.26 10.71 30.61
CA THR A 299 3.51 11.57 31.53
C THR A 299 4.43 12.09 32.64
N PRO A 300 4.53 13.42 32.87
CA PRO A 300 5.41 13.96 33.90
C PRO A 300 4.84 13.73 35.31
N THR A 301 5.60 13.05 36.17
CA THR A 301 5.28 12.85 37.59
C THR A 301 5.65 14.11 38.41
N PRO A 302 4.74 14.70 39.21
CA PRO A 302 5.07 15.82 40.08
C PRO A 302 5.85 15.38 41.33
N ALA A 303 6.64 16.29 41.91
CA ALA A 303 7.62 15.96 42.94
C ALA A 303 7.29 16.49 44.36
N LYS A 304 7.39 15.58 45.33
CA LYS A 304 8.01 15.73 46.66
C LYS A 304 7.28 16.47 47.81
N GLY A 305 7.29 15.83 48.99
CA GLY A 305 6.99 16.38 50.33
C GLY A 305 5.78 15.69 51.00
N GLU A 306 5.78 15.30 52.28
CA GLU A 306 6.82 15.29 53.34
C GLU A 306 6.51 14.22 54.42
N LYS A 307 7.56 13.71 55.07
CA LYS A 307 7.67 13.32 56.50
C LYS A 307 6.86 12.17 57.15
N LEU A 308 7.62 11.46 58.01
CA LEU A 308 7.32 10.90 59.36
C LEU A 308 7.16 9.37 59.60
N ALA A 309 8.10 8.88 60.42
CA ALA A 309 7.95 7.93 61.54
C ALA A 309 7.76 6.40 61.31
N ARG A 310 8.90 5.72 61.10
CA ARG A 310 9.45 4.59 61.91
C ARG A 310 8.50 3.84 62.89
N ALA A 311 8.28 2.53 62.67
CA ALA A 311 8.46 1.44 63.66
C ALA A 311 8.30 0.01 63.06
N THR A 312 9.16 -0.92 63.47
CA THR A 312 9.11 -2.40 63.29
C THR A 312 8.52 -3.08 64.55
N PRO A 313 8.32 -4.43 64.68
CA PRO A 313 8.21 -5.54 63.71
C PRO A 313 7.02 -6.54 63.99
N LEU A 314 7.00 -7.66 63.22
CA LEU A 314 6.31 -8.97 63.41
C LEU A 314 6.15 -9.49 64.88
N PRO A 315 5.25 -10.49 65.21
CA PRO A 315 5.23 -11.83 64.55
C PRO A 315 3.94 -12.72 64.54
N LYS A 316 3.99 -13.73 63.64
CA LYS A 316 3.48 -15.14 63.70
C LYS A 316 2.33 -15.56 64.64
N GLY A 317 1.37 -16.31 64.06
CA GLY A 317 1.25 -17.76 64.41
C GLY A 317 -0.11 -18.46 64.40
N ARG A 318 -0.16 -19.66 63.76
CA ARG A 318 -1.08 -20.82 64.00
C ARG A 318 -2.59 -20.63 63.72
N LYS A 319 -3.41 -21.67 63.46
CA LYS A 319 -3.24 -23.03 62.87
C LYS A 319 -4.67 -23.64 62.70
N LEU A 320 -4.91 -24.40 61.62
CA LEU A 320 -6.02 -25.39 61.44
C LEU A 320 -7.48 -24.87 61.60
N ALA A 321 -8.54 -25.58 61.20
CA ALA A 321 -8.79 -26.46 60.05
C ALA A 321 -10.26 -26.95 60.12
N LYS A 322 -10.98 -27.01 58.99
CA LYS A 322 -11.91 -28.14 58.74
C LYS A 322 -12.20 -28.32 57.24
N LYS A 323 -12.19 -29.57 56.79
CA LYS A 323 -12.59 -30.02 55.44
C LYS A 323 -14.08 -30.43 55.44
N GLN A 324 -14.73 -30.29 54.29
CA GLN A 324 -15.68 -31.22 53.62
C GLN A 324 -16.68 -30.39 52.78
N LYS A 325 -17.14 -30.82 51.58
CA LYS A 325 -16.78 -31.98 50.72
C LYS A 325 -17.00 -31.56 49.25
N LEU A 326 -16.22 -32.15 48.32
CA LEU A 326 -16.44 -32.09 46.87
C LEU A 326 -17.72 -32.84 46.45
N GLU A 327 -18.39 -32.36 45.39
CA GLU A 327 -18.80 -33.16 44.21
C GLU A 327 -19.38 -32.26 43.08
N SER A 328 -19.36 -32.78 41.84
CA SER A 328 -19.65 -32.15 40.53
C SER A 328 -20.17 -33.26 39.59
N PRO A 329 -20.67 -33.08 38.34
CA PRO A 329 -21.14 -31.91 37.58
C PRO A 329 -22.56 -32.10 36.91
N ALA A 330 -23.01 -31.08 36.15
CA ALA A 330 -23.94 -31.02 34.97
C ALA A 330 -24.98 -32.14 34.63
N PRO A 331 -26.14 -31.76 34.03
CA PRO A 331 -26.27 -31.86 32.55
C PRO A 331 -27.09 -30.73 31.87
N ALA A 332 -27.30 -30.84 30.54
CA ALA A 332 -27.78 -29.79 29.64
C ALA A 332 -29.26 -29.92 29.18
N SER A 333 -29.82 -28.85 28.58
CA SER A 333 -31.03 -28.90 27.72
C SER A 333 -31.08 -27.75 26.69
N THR A 334 -31.69 -28.01 25.52
CA THR A 334 -31.65 -27.17 24.31
C THR A 334 -32.92 -26.27 24.14
N PRO A 335 -33.34 -25.70 22.97
CA PRO A 335 -33.71 -24.28 22.88
C PRO A 335 -35.22 -24.00 22.64
N ALA A 336 -35.59 -22.72 22.50
CA ALA A 336 -36.94 -22.26 22.15
C ALA A 336 -36.97 -21.43 20.83
N PRO A 337 -38.12 -21.33 20.12
CA PRO A 337 -38.19 -21.12 18.66
C PRO A 337 -38.42 -19.64 18.20
N PRO A 338 -38.34 -19.35 16.88
CA PRO A 338 -38.49 -17.99 16.34
C PRO A 338 -39.96 -17.57 16.15
N VAL A 339 -40.20 -16.24 16.16
CA VAL A 339 -41.51 -15.64 15.83
C VAL A 339 -41.41 -14.91 14.49
N VAL A 340 -42.38 -15.17 13.60
CA VAL A 340 -42.48 -14.56 12.26
C VAL A 340 -43.78 -13.76 12.15
N ALA A 341 -43.65 -12.55 11.60
CA ALA A 341 -44.66 -11.68 11.00
C ALA A 341 -45.89 -11.24 11.84
N GLN A 342 -46.07 -9.91 11.90
CA GLN A 342 -47.16 -9.31 11.11
C GLN A 342 -46.92 -7.81 10.80
N LYS A 343 -47.68 -7.33 9.82
CA LYS A 343 -47.55 -6.07 9.07
C LYS A 343 -48.72 -5.16 9.40
N SER A 344 -48.50 -3.87 9.74
CA SER A 344 -49.23 -2.75 9.12
C SER A 344 -48.79 -1.34 9.59
N ALA A 345 -49.06 -0.36 8.73
CA ALA A 345 -49.41 1.05 9.01
C ALA A 345 -48.45 1.98 9.77
N ALA A 346 -47.85 2.91 9.01
CA ALA A 346 -47.74 4.32 9.40
C ALA A 346 -49.16 4.99 9.35
N PRO A 347 -49.42 6.22 9.85
CA PRO A 347 -48.48 7.34 10.01
C PRO A 347 -48.63 8.16 11.31
N THR A 348 -47.74 9.15 11.53
CA THR A 348 -48.11 10.58 11.65
C THR A 348 -46.87 11.45 11.87
N SER A 349 -46.87 12.62 11.24
CA SER A 349 -45.83 13.66 11.27
C SER A 349 -45.86 14.54 12.52
N THR A 350 -44.69 14.96 13.01
CA THR A 350 -44.49 16.26 13.70
C THR A 350 -43.13 16.86 13.30
N PRO A 351 -42.96 18.21 13.37
CA PRO A 351 -42.12 18.92 12.40
C PRO A 351 -40.67 19.16 12.83
N PHE A 352 -39.82 19.42 11.83
CA PHE A 352 -38.47 19.94 12.01
C PHE A 352 -38.51 21.40 12.51
N ALA A 353 -37.80 21.70 13.58
CA ALA A 353 -37.54 23.08 14.01
C ALA A 353 -36.37 23.67 13.20
N VAL A 354 -36.61 24.82 12.56
CA VAL A 354 -35.59 25.57 11.83
C VAL A 354 -34.74 26.38 12.81
N ALA A 355 -33.44 26.13 12.86
CA ALA A 355 -32.47 26.99 13.54
C ALA A 355 -31.70 27.81 12.50
N SER A 356 -31.98 29.12 12.44
CA SER A 356 -31.33 30.04 11.51
C SER A 356 -29.87 30.29 11.89
N ALA A 357 -28.95 30.17 10.91
CA ALA A 357 -27.56 30.58 11.09
C ALA A 357 -27.39 32.11 10.89
N PRO A 358 -26.52 32.78 11.66
CA PRO A 358 -26.22 34.20 11.48
C PRO A 358 -25.32 34.48 10.27
N THR A 359 -25.56 35.60 9.60
CA THR A 359 -24.92 36.04 8.36
C THR A 359 -23.50 36.60 8.58
N PRO A 360 -22.48 36.21 7.78
CA PRO A 360 -21.18 36.89 7.77
C PRO A 360 -21.18 38.17 6.88
N PRO A 361 -20.31 39.15 7.16
CA PRO A 361 -20.28 40.43 6.44
C PRO A 361 -19.67 40.35 5.03
N LYS A 362 -20.07 41.31 4.19
CA LYS A 362 -19.83 41.39 2.74
C LYS A 362 -18.54 42.16 2.38
N PRO A 363 -17.67 41.67 1.48
CA PRO A 363 -16.53 42.44 0.96
C PRO A 363 -16.95 43.49 -0.10
N PRO A 364 -16.15 44.56 -0.31
CA PRO A 364 -16.51 45.68 -1.18
C PRO A 364 -16.33 45.42 -2.69
N VAL A 365 -16.99 46.25 -3.49
CA VAL A 365 -17.14 46.17 -4.96
C VAL A 365 -16.23 47.20 -5.66
N PRO A 366 -15.60 46.88 -6.81
CA PRO A 366 -14.92 47.86 -7.67
C PRO A 366 -15.84 48.50 -8.73
N THR A 367 -15.54 49.75 -9.10
CA THR A 367 -16.28 50.63 -10.04
C THR A 367 -15.49 50.81 -11.36
N PRO A 368 -16.10 51.10 -12.55
CA PRO A 368 -15.55 50.65 -13.84
C PRO A 368 -15.06 51.73 -14.85
N ALA A 369 -14.49 51.23 -15.97
CA ALA A 369 -14.36 51.81 -17.33
C ALA A 369 -13.25 52.89 -17.59
N PRO A 370 -12.81 53.17 -18.84
CA PRO A 370 -13.37 52.75 -20.15
C PRO A 370 -12.38 52.19 -21.23
N THR A 371 -12.92 51.89 -22.41
CA THR A 371 -12.28 51.35 -23.64
C THR A 371 -11.97 52.42 -24.69
N ILE A 372 -10.86 52.29 -25.46
CA ILE A 372 -10.65 52.92 -26.79
C ILE A 372 -9.87 51.94 -27.72
N ALA A 373 -10.05 52.03 -29.05
CA ALA A 373 -9.41 51.21 -30.10
C ALA A 373 -8.21 51.95 -30.79
N ALA A 374 -7.50 51.46 -31.82
CA ALA A 374 -7.72 50.35 -32.76
C ALA A 374 -6.39 49.73 -33.31
N ALA A 375 -6.36 49.35 -34.59
CA ALA A 375 -5.24 48.72 -35.34
C ALA A 375 -4.58 49.75 -36.33
N PRO A 376 -3.63 49.44 -37.27
CA PRO A 376 -3.27 48.14 -37.88
C PRO A 376 -1.75 47.86 -38.15
N GLY A 377 -1.41 46.68 -38.68
CA GLY A 377 -0.10 46.39 -39.33
C GLY A 377 0.31 44.90 -39.37
N VAL A 378 0.82 44.41 -40.51
CA VAL A 378 1.27 43.02 -40.81
C VAL A 378 2.78 43.01 -41.20
N PRO A 379 3.50 41.89 -41.53
CA PRO A 379 3.16 40.45 -41.57
C PRO A 379 4.24 39.46 -41.02
N VAL A 380 4.00 38.18 -41.28
CA VAL A 380 4.78 36.91 -41.13
C VAL A 380 6.19 36.89 -41.75
N ALA A 381 7.12 36.12 -41.16
CA ALA A 381 8.23 35.42 -41.85
C ALA A 381 8.71 34.14 -41.11
N GLN A 382 9.28 33.17 -41.84
CA GLN A 382 9.66 31.81 -41.37
C GLN A 382 11.19 31.61 -41.14
N ALA A 383 11.59 30.38 -40.78
CA ALA A 383 12.86 30.00 -40.15
C ALA A 383 14.04 29.59 -41.08
N SER A 384 15.25 29.58 -40.48
CA SER A 384 16.44 28.72 -40.77
C SER A 384 17.21 28.99 -42.10
N PRO A 385 18.55 28.69 -42.23
CA PRO A 385 19.26 27.49 -41.72
C PRO A 385 20.72 27.67 -41.19
N SER A 386 21.46 26.55 -41.11
CA SER A 386 22.70 26.23 -40.34
C SER A 386 24.07 26.60 -40.95
N ALA A 387 25.15 26.60 -40.14
CA ALA A 387 26.53 26.19 -40.53
C ALA A 387 27.48 25.94 -39.32
N THR A 388 28.63 25.28 -39.56
CA THR A 388 29.54 24.59 -38.60
C THR A 388 30.93 25.27 -38.45
N ALA A 389 31.59 25.15 -37.27
CA ALA A 389 33.08 25.18 -37.14
C ALA A 389 33.63 24.61 -35.80
N THR A 390 34.86 24.11 -35.81
CA THR A 390 35.69 23.50 -34.71
C THR A 390 37.19 23.81 -35.01
N PRO A 391 38.28 23.44 -34.24
CA PRO A 391 38.44 22.80 -32.89
C PRO A 391 39.66 23.27 -31.99
N VAL A 392 39.89 22.59 -30.82
CA VAL A 392 41.13 22.38 -29.94
C VAL A 392 41.88 23.56 -29.25
N PRO A 393 42.77 23.36 -28.21
CA PRO A 393 43.10 22.17 -27.35
C PRO A 393 43.30 22.33 -25.78
N VAL A 394 43.01 21.25 -25.03
CA VAL A 394 43.70 20.53 -23.88
C VAL A 394 44.74 21.26 -22.96
N LEU A 395 44.71 21.24 -21.59
CA LEU A 395 45.23 20.24 -20.60
C LEU A 395 44.79 20.56 -19.10
N PRO A 396 45.10 19.75 -18.05
CA PRO A 396 44.18 19.44 -16.93
C PRO A 396 44.54 20.02 -15.54
N ALA A 397 43.64 19.82 -14.56
CA ALA A 397 43.89 20.03 -13.13
C ALA A 397 43.65 18.77 -12.28
N GLN A 398 44.52 18.54 -11.29
CA GLN A 398 44.61 17.36 -10.42
C GLN A 398 44.02 17.67 -9.01
N PRO A 399 43.44 16.70 -8.27
CA PRO A 399 42.65 16.99 -7.07
C PRO A 399 43.47 17.00 -5.76
N VAL A 400 42.99 17.76 -4.76
CA VAL A 400 43.48 17.77 -3.36
C VAL A 400 42.25 17.81 -2.41
N PRO A 401 42.22 17.08 -1.27
CA PRO A 401 41.00 16.83 -0.50
C PRO A 401 40.83 17.74 0.73
N ALA A 402 39.62 17.74 1.30
CA ALA A 402 39.39 18.16 2.69
C ALA A 402 38.30 17.29 3.33
N ASP A 403 38.57 16.85 4.55
CA ASP A 403 37.71 15.99 5.37
C ASP A 403 36.67 16.80 6.18
N ALA A 404 35.81 16.08 6.92
CA ALA A 404 34.98 16.60 8.02
C ALA A 404 33.77 17.52 7.70
N SER A 405 32.64 16.88 7.38
CA SER A 405 31.32 17.28 7.94
C SER A 405 30.42 16.04 8.07
N GLY A 406 30.59 15.27 9.15
CA GLY A 406 29.77 14.09 9.39
C GLY A 406 28.54 14.39 10.24
N VAL A 407 27.34 14.31 9.66
CA VAL A 407 26.14 13.68 10.27
C VAL A 407 25.27 13.15 9.13
N ALA A 408 25.40 11.86 8.81
CA ALA A 408 24.46 11.16 7.93
C ALA A 408 23.97 9.91 8.68
N LEU A 409 22.68 9.89 9.03
CA LEU A 409 22.06 8.70 9.62
C LEU A 409 22.16 7.56 8.60
N ALA A 410 22.73 6.43 9.03
CA ALA A 410 23.03 5.34 8.12
C ALA A 410 21.74 4.68 7.60
N SER A 411 21.58 4.65 6.28
CA SER A 411 20.44 4.06 5.60
C SER A 411 20.28 2.57 5.89
N ASN A 412 19.10 2.15 6.34
CA ASN A 412 18.69 0.74 6.41
C ASN A 412 18.30 0.20 5.03
N ALA A 413 19.21 0.31 4.05
CA ALA A 413 19.06 -0.24 2.71
C ALA A 413 19.97 -1.46 2.57
N GLY A 414 19.38 -2.65 2.40
CA GLY A 414 20.09 -3.93 2.26
C GLY A 414 20.78 -4.11 0.91
N GLY A 415 21.72 -3.21 0.60
CA GLY A 415 22.41 -3.12 -0.70
C GLY A 415 23.94 -3.27 -0.66
N GLY A 416 24.52 -3.73 0.45
CA GLY A 416 25.97 -3.93 0.57
C GLY A 416 26.83 -2.66 0.60
N SER A 417 26.21 -1.48 0.53
CA SER A 417 26.88 -0.19 0.38
C SER A 417 26.99 0.56 1.73
N TRP A 418 27.94 0.15 2.57
CA TRP A 418 28.31 0.87 3.78
C TRP A 418 29.83 1.04 3.86
N LYS A 419 30.29 2.05 4.61
CA LYS A 419 31.72 2.32 4.77
C LYS A 419 32.39 1.18 5.55
N THR A 420 33.40 0.57 4.95
CA THR A 420 34.30 -0.36 5.63
C THR A 420 35.48 0.37 6.25
N PHE A 421 36.04 -0.19 7.31
CA PHE A 421 37.15 0.35 8.07
C PHE A 421 38.31 -0.64 8.07
N SER A 422 39.54 -0.12 8.17
CA SER A 422 40.71 -0.94 8.46
C SER A 422 40.64 -1.47 9.91
N PRO A 423 41.33 -2.57 10.24
CA PRO A 423 41.27 -3.16 11.58
C PRO A 423 41.62 -2.17 12.69
N GLY A 424 40.81 -2.11 13.75
CA GLY A 424 40.97 -1.17 14.85
C GLY A 424 40.70 0.31 14.51
N LYS A 425 40.22 0.63 13.30
CA LYS A 425 39.84 2.01 12.87
C LYS A 425 38.33 2.21 12.72
N MET A 426 37.53 1.33 13.34
CA MET A 426 36.08 1.49 13.42
C MET A 426 35.66 2.65 14.35
N PRO A 427 34.45 3.21 14.19
CA PRO A 427 33.89 4.17 15.15
C PRO A 427 33.82 3.61 16.57
N LEU A 428 33.79 4.49 17.58
CA LEU A 428 33.58 4.06 18.97
C LEU A 428 32.18 3.45 19.16
N GLY A 429 32.11 2.39 19.95
CA GLY A 429 30.89 1.63 20.24
C GLY A 429 31.15 0.50 21.23
N ARG A 430 30.08 -0.07 21.78
CA ARG A 430 30.13 -1.08 22.85
C ARG A 430 30.42 -2.47 22.30
N LEU A 431 31.52 -3.07 22.73
CA LEU A 431 31.92 -4.42 22.30
C LEU A 431 31.31 -5.49 23.23
N ILE A 432 30.57 -6.45 22.67
CA ILE A 432 29.88 -7.51 23.41
C ILE A 432 30.21 -8.91 22.88
N GLY A 433 30.08 -9.91 23.75
CA GLY A 433 30.20 -11.32 23.41
C GLY A 433 28.85 -11.96 23.03
N ALA A 434 28.90 -13.24 22.64
CA ALA A 434 27.70 -14.00 22.28
C ALA A 434 26.77 -14.32 23.48
N SER A 435 27.28 -14.23 24.71
CA SER A 435 26.52 -14.32 25.97
C SER A 435 25.54 -13.16 26.13
N ASP A 436 26.01 -11.95 25.84
CA ASP A 436 25.37 -10.67 26.19
C ASP A 436 24.28 -10.27 25.17
N LEU A 437 24.12 -11.07 24.10
CA LEU A 437 23.13 -10.88 23.04
C LEU A 437 21.69 -10.98 23.55
N ARG A 438 21.43 -11.69 24.67
CA ARG A 438 20.09 -11.73 25.28
C ARG A 438 19.71 -10.39 25.90
N ASP A 439 20.62 -9.74 26.61
CA ASP A 439 20.36 -8.46 27.27
C ASP A 439 20.09 -7.36 26.25
N VAL A 440 20.79 -7.40 25.11
CA VAL A 440 20.52 -6.52 23.94
C VAL A 440 19.19 -6.85 23.26
N ALA A 441 18.71 -8.10 23.31
CA ALA A 441 17.40 -8.46 22.79
C ALA A 441 16.25 -7.88 23.63
N GLU A 442 16.46 -7.69 24.94
CA GLU A 442 15.43 -7.22 25.86
C GLU A 442 15.44 -5.69 26.04
N HIS A 443 16.62 -5.05 25.98
CA HIS A 443 16.77 -3.60 26.10
C HIS A 443 16.89 -2.86 24.75
N GLY A 444 17.07 -3.61 23.65
CA GLY A 444 17.34 -3.05 22.32
C GLY A 444 18.73 -2.42 22.20
N LEU A 445 19.00 -1.83 21.03
CA LEU A 445 20.29 -1.19 20.72
C LEU A 445 20.40 0.26 21.22
N ALA A 446 19.32 0.85 21.76
CA ALA A 446 19.26 2.18 22.39
C ALA A 446 19.86 3.37 21.58
N GLY A 447 20.13 3.20 20.28
CA GLY A 447 20.85 4.18 19.45
C GLY A 447 22.38 4.12 19.58
N GLU A 448 22.91 3.22 20.41
CA GLU A 448 24.35 2.97 20.56
C GLU A 448 24.85 2.03 19.45
N ARG A 449 26.08 2.25 18.96
CA ARG A 449 26.75 1.26 18.09
C ARG A 449 27.24 0.10 18.94
N VAL A 450 26.74 -1.10 18.67
CA VAL A 450 27.13 -2.31 19.38
C VAL A 450 27.89 -3.24 18.43
N TYR A 451 29.03 -3.73 18.89
CA TYR A 451 29.94 -4.58 18.13
C TYR A 451 29.96 -6.00 18.70
N LEU A 452 29.83 -7.01 17.84
CA LEU A 452 29.84 -8.42 18.20
C LEU A 452 31.22 -9.03 17.96
N ARG A 453 31.86 -9.51 19.04
CA ARG A 453 33.04 -10.37 19.01
C ARG A 453 32.71 -11.81 19.39
N GLY A 454 33.56 -12.75 19.01
CA GLY A 454 33.42 -14.16 19.36
C GLY A 454 33.93 -15.10 18.28
N GLN A 455 33.81 -16.40 18.54
CA GLN A 455 34.13 -17.45 17.57
C GLN A 455 32.84 -18.09 17.08
N PHE A 456 32.71 -18.26 15.77
CA PHE A 456 31.48 -18.69 15.12
C PHE A 456 31.75 -19.79 14.09
N ILE A 457 30.78 -20.65 13.83
CA ILE A 457 30.79 -21.62 12.71
C ILE A 457 29.80 -21.14 11.66
N VAL A 458 30.22 -21.14 10.40
CA VAL A 458 29.36 -20.86 9.25
C VAL A 458 28.46 -22.07 9.01
N ASN A 459 27.15 -21.92 9.25
CA ASN A 459 26.16 -22.97 9.00
C ASN A 459 25.61 -22.92 7.57
N PHE A 460 25.55 -21.73 6.97
CA PHE A 460 25.15 -21.49 5.59
C PHE A 460 25.85 -20.24 5.06
N SER A 461 26.15 -20.20 3.75
CA SER A 461 26.78 -19.07 3.07
C SER A 461 26.13 -18.89 1.71
N ASP A 462 25.88 -17.64 1.34
CA ASP A 462 25.21 -17.17 0.14
C ASP A 462 25.99 -15.96 -0.43
N ALA A 463 25.67 -15.48 -1.63
CA ALA A 463 26.49 -14.53 -2.39
C ALA A 463 27.01 -13.32 -1.59
N ASN A 464 26.16 -12.70 -0.75
CA ASN A 464 26.49 -11.55 0.10
C ASN A 464 26.13 -11.75 1.59
N ARG A 465 25.80 -12.98 2.02
CA ARG A 465 25.25 -13.25 3.37
C ARG A 465 25.80 -14.56 3.94
N ALA A 466 26.05 -14.62 5.25
CA ALA A 466 26.34 -15.88 5.93
C ALA A 466 25.52 -16.05 7.22
N VAL A 467 25.06 -17.27 7.48
CA VAL A 467 24.38 -17.63 8.72
C VAL A 467 25.36 -18.35 9.63
N LEU A 468 25.68 -17.71 10.75
CA LEU A 468 26.66 -18.15 11.74
C LEU A 468 25.97 -18.67 13.01
N ARG A 469 26.66 -19.58 13.72
CA ARG A 469 26.31 -20.03 15.08
C ARG A 469 27.48 -19.81 16.04
N PRO A 470 27.28 -19.30 17.28
CA PRO A 470 28.34 -19.18 18.27
C PRO A 470 28.98 -20.53 18.64
N ARG A 471 30.32 -20.57 18.72
CA ARG A 471 31.04 -21.66 19.40
C ARG A 471 31.10 -21.38 20.90
N THR A 472 30.08 -21.79 21.64
CA THR A 472 30.13 -21.82 23.11
C THR A 472 31.25 -22.76 23.56
N LYS A 473 32.18 -22.29 24.39
CA LYS A 473 33.17 -23.17 25.04
C LYS A 473 32.45 -24.03 26.08
N LEU A 474 32.99 -25.23 26.37
CA LEU A 474 32.29 -26.25 27.17
C LEU A 474 31.88 -25.77 28.58
N THR A 475 32.62 -24.79 29.12
CA THR A 475 32.37 -24.15 30.42
C THR A 475 31.03 -23.43 30.53
N ASP A 476 30.51 -22.81 29.46
CA ASP A 476 29.25 -22.03 29.54
C ASP A 476 28.00 -22.92 29.67
N LYS A 477 28.09 -24.19 29.22
CA LYS A 477 26.98 -25.15 29.27
C LYS A 477 26.60 -25.59 30.68
N VAL A 478 27.50 -25.42 31.66
CA VAL A 478 27.30 -25.93 33.03
C VAL A 478 26.66 -24.88 33.95
N LEU A 479 26.84 -23.58 33.66
CA LEU A 479 26.26 -22.49 34.45
C LEU A 479 24.83 -22.11 34.03
N HIS A 480 24.41 -22.47 32.82
CA HIS A 480 23.10 -22.14 32.27
C HIS A 480 22.19 -23.37 32.23
N PHE A 481 21.58 -23.71 33.37
CA PHE A 481 20.60 -24.78 33.47
C PHE A 481 19.41 -24.55 32.51
N GLY A 482 19.22 -25.46 31.56
CA GLY A 482 17.90 -25.72 30.97
C GLY A 482 17.39 -24.77 29.88
N ALA A 483 18.24 -24.17 29.04
CA ALA A 483 17.77 -23.55 27.79
C ALA A 483 18.84 -23.57 26.69
N GLY A 484 18.70 -24.48 25.72
CA GLY A 484 19.48 -24.47 24.49
C GLY A 484 19.05 -23.32 23.57
N SER A 485 19.43 -22.07 23.88
CA SER A 485 19.14 -20.92 23.01
C SER A 485 19.87 -21.06 21.69
N SER A 486 19.13 -21.45 20.65
CA SER A 486 19.56 -21.45 19.26
C SER A 486 19.69 -20.01 18.78
N THR A 487 20.79 -19.35 19.15
CA THR A 487 21.17 -18.04 18.62
C THR A 487 21.69 -18.21 17.19
N ARG A 488 21.03 -17.56 16.24
CA ARG A 488 21.38 -17.51 14.83
C ARG A 488 21.87 -16.11 14.51
N ILE A 489 23.12 -16.00 14.08
CA ILE A 489 23.70 -14.73 13.64
C ILE A 489 23.64 -14.68 12.12
N ILE A 490 23.15 -13.58 11.55
CA ILE A 490 22.98 -13.37 10.12
C ILE A 490 23.89 -12.20 9.76
N VAL A 491 25.00 -12.50 9.08
CA VAL A 491 25.99 -11.52 8.63
C VAL A 491 25.67 -11.08 7.21
N GLU A 492 25.54 -9.78 6.99
CA GLU A 492 25.58 -9.18 5.66
C GLU A 492 27.00 -8.70 5.33
N PHE A 493 27.46 -8.97 4.11
CA PHE A 493 28.79 -8.59 3.61
C PHE A 493 28.70 -7.45 2.59
N PRO A 494 29.70 -6.54 2.56
CA PRO A 494 29.72 -5.44 1.59
C PRO A 494 30.02 -5.95 0.18
N SER A 495 29.64 -5.18 -0.83
CA SER A 495 29.87 -5.53 -2.24
C SER A 495 31.35 -5.77 -2.54
N GLY A 496 31.69 -6.94 -3.11
CA GLY A 496 33.06 -7.33 -3.44
C GLY A 496 33.78 -8.14 -2.35
N TYR A 497 33.16 -8.36 -1.19
CA TYR A 497 33.66 -9.27 -0.15
C TYR A 497 33.16 -10.69 -0.42
N THR A 498 34.02 -11.70 -0.33
CA THR A 498 33.64 -13.11 -0.46
C THR A 498 33.23 -13.70 0.90
N PRO A 499 31.97 -14.11 1.11
CA PRO A 499 31.54 -14.66 2.39
C PRO A 499 32.29 -15.96 2.74
N PRO A 500 32.63 -16.20 4.02
CA PRO A 500 33.30 -17.44 4.44
C PRO A 500 32.52 -18.69 4.02
N GLN A 501 33.23 -19.74 3.62
CA GLN A 501 32.61 -20.99 3.16
C GLN A 501 31.82 -21.69 4.26
N GLN A 502 30.80 -22.47 3.87
CA GLN A 502 30.03 -23.30 4.80
C GLN A 502 30.95 -24.27 5.56
N GLY A 503 30.75 -24.40 6.87
CA GLY A 503 31.60 -25.20 7.77
C GLY A 503 32.85 -24.47 8.28
N ALA A 504 33.24 -23.33 7.69
CA ALA A 504 34.39 -22.58 8.17
C ALA A 504 34.18 -22.02 9.59
N VAL A 505 35.28 -21.88 10.33
CA VAL A 505 35.28 -21.26 11.66
C VAL A 505 35.79 -19.82 11.53
N VAL A 506 34.94 -18.86 11.87
CA VAL A 506 35.26 -17.43 11.83
C VAL A 506 35.52 -16.93 13.23
N SER A 507 36.67 -16.30 13.46
CA SER A 507 36.99 -15.62 14.72
C SER A 507 36.89 -14.12 14.54
N ARG A 508 36.26 -13.43 15.48
CA ARG A 508 36.07 -11.97 15.52
C ARG A 508 36.57 -11.46 16.85
N ASP A 509 37.60 -10.61 16.79
CA ASP A 509 38.25 -9.99 17.94
C ASP A 509 37.81 -8.52 18.07
N GLU A 510 38.53 -7.77 18.90
CA GLU A 510 38.25 -6.36 19.19
C GLU A 510 38.69 -5.43 18.05
N MET A 511 39.59 -5.89 17.18
CA MET A 511 40.07 -5.15 16.01
C MET A 511 39.21 -5.39 14.77
N ARG A 512 38.48 -6.51 14.71
CA ARG A 512 37.61 -6.92 13.59
C ARG A 512 36.26 -7.50 14.04
N PRO A 513 35.46 -6.82 14.88
CA PRO A 513 34.12 -7.29 15.22
C PRO A 513 33.13 -7.09 14.06
N TYR A 514 31.94 -7.68 14.19
CA TYR A 514 30.79 -7.31 13.36
C TYR A 514 30.01 -6.16 14.01
N GLU A 515 29.37 -5.29 13.24
CA GLU A 515 28.44 -4.29 13.78
C GLU A 515 27.02 -4.89 13.85
N ILE A 516 26.39 -4.85 15.02
CA ILE A 516 25.02 -5.34 15.21
C ILE A 516 24.05 -4.28 14.67
N THR A 517 23.26 -4.66 13.67
CA THR A 517 22.23 -3.79 13.09
C THR A 517 20.88 -4.01 13.75
N GLU A 518 20.56 -5.25 14.16
CA GLU A 518 19.28 -5.59 14.79
C GLU A 518 19.38 -6.89 15.60
N VAL A 519 18.57 -7.00 16.67
CA VAL A 519 18.38 -8.23 17.44
C VAL A 519 16.88 -8.52 17.56
N ARG A 520 16.45 -9.72 17.16
CA ARG A 520 15.04 -10.16 17.22
C ARG A 520 14.92 -11.47 18.01
N LYS A 521 14.03 -11.48 19.00
CA LYS A 521 13.58 -12.68 19.72
C LYS A 521 12.34 -13.22 18.99
N GLN A 522 12.37 -14.48 18.55
CA GLN A 522 11.20 -15.15 17.97
C GLN A 522 10.31 -15.75 19.07
N GLU A 523 9.04 -16.00 18.75
CA GLU A 523 8.06 -16.63 19.66
C GLU A 523 8.53 -18.01 20.13
N ASP A 524 9.24 -18.76 19.26
CA ASP A 524 9.88 -20.05 19.57
C ASP A 524 11.12 -19.95 20.51
N GLY A 525 11.44 -18.75 21.02
CA GLY A 525 12.62 -18.52 21.86
C GLY A 525 13.97 -18.53 21.13
N GLN A 526 14.00 -18.66 19.80
CA GLN A 526 15.21 -18.48 19.00
C GLN A 526 15.59 -16.99 18.94
N LEU A 527 16.90 -16.72 18.94
CA LEU A 527 17.44 -15.37 18.88
C LEU A 527 18.12 -15.14 17.53
N ASN A 528 17.53 -14.28 16.69
CA ASN A 528 18.10 -13.87 15.41
C ASN A 528 18.84 -12.54 15.60
N VAL A 529 20.14 -12.54 15.31
CA VAL A 529 21.02 -11.36 15.45
C VAL A 529 21.50 -10.98 14.06
N PHE A 530 21.06 -9.83 13.57
CA PHE A 530 21.51 -9.28 12.29
C PHE A 530 22.74 -8.41 12.54
N VAL A 531 23.80 -8.70 11.79
CA VAL A 531 25.07 -7.97 11.87
C VAL A 531 25.60 -7.70 10.47
N ARG A 532 26.48 -6.72 10.33
CA ARG A 532 27.19 -6.43 9.08
C ARG A 532 28.70 -6.51 9.25
N GLU A 533 29.36 -6.95 8.18
CA GLU A 533 30.81 -6.88 8.04
C GLU A 533 31.24 -5.43 7.77
N ILE A 534 31.84 -4.79 8.77
CA ILE A 534 32.38 -3.43 8.64
C ILE A 534 33.88 -3.39 8.36
N MET A 535 34.56 -4.53 8.30
CA MET A 535 36.00 -4.58 8.03
C MET A 535 36.31 -4.71 6.55
N GLN A 536 37.41 -4.10 6.12
CA GLN A 536 38.00 -4.38 4.81
C GLN A 536 38.44 -5.85 4.71
N PRO A 537 38.37 -6.47 3.51
CA PRO A 537 38.93 -7.80 3.27
C PRO A 537 40.46 -7.82 3.50
N ASN A 538 41.02 -9.02 3.67
CA ASN A 538 42.47 -9.25 3.69
C ASN A 538 43.05 -9.32 2.28
#